data_AF-A0A3D4PWJ5-F1
#
_entry.id   AF-A0A3D4PWJ5-F1
#
_cell.length_a   1.000
_cell.length_b   1.000
_cell.length_c   1.000
_cell.angle_alpha   90.00
_cell.angle_beta   90.00
_cell.angle_gamma   90.00
#
_symmetry.space_group_name_H-M   'P 1'
#
loop_
_entity.id
_entity.type
_entity.pdbx_description
1 polymer ?
#
loop_
_entity_poly.entity_id
_entity_poly.type
_entity_poly.pdbx_seq_one_letter_code
_entity_poly.pdbx_strand_id
1 'polypeptide(L)'
;MNYDARTNTSDADRASFIQWLTDQTVTELQAARENEAAIHAAVKNYVKHALDAYLPFEEIEEILGINEPCIMDLAELSEADEEAVVDIFEDLCNA
;
A
#
# COMPACT_ATOMS: atom_id res chain seq x y z
N MET A 1 -6.70 1.75 11.41
CA MET A 1 -7.40 0.58 11.98
C MET A 1 -6.42 -0.21 12.85
N ASN A 2 -6.83 -0.88 13.93
CA ASN A 2 -5.93 -1.71 14.75
C ASN A 2 -6.17 -3.20 14.42
N TYR A 3 -5.26 -3.81 13.66
CA TYR A 3 -5.29 -5.20 13.23
C TYR A 3 -3.88 -5.78 13.41
N ASP A 4 -3.76 -7.02 13.88
CA ASP A 4 -2.49 -7.73 14.04
C ASP A 4 -2.67 -9.15 13.48
N ALA A 5 -2.04 -9.43 12.34
CA ALA A 5 -2.18 -10.69 11.62
C ALA A 5 -1.69 -11.93 12.41
N ARG A 6 -0.88 -11.74 13.46
CA ARG A 6 -0.36 -12.85 14.29
C ARG A 6 -1.36 -13.30 15.34
N THR A 7 -2.30 -12.44 15.71
CA THR A 7 -3.22 -12.68 16.84
C THR A 7 -4.69 -12.60 16.44
N ASN A 8 -5.01 -11.90 15.35
CA ASN A 8 -6.36 -11.82 14.82
C ASN A 8 -6.57 -12.88 13.72
N THR A 9 -7.43 -13.86 14.01
CA THR A 9 -7.75 -14.97 13.09
C THR A 9 -9.09 -14.79 12.37
N SER A 10 -9.70 -13.60 12.44
CA SER A 10 -10.98 -13.29 11.78
C SER A 10 -10.72 -12.87 10.34
N ASP A 11 -11.22 -13.66 9.38
CA ASP A 11 -11.18 -13.30 7.95
C ASP A 11 -11.91 -11.98 7.67
N ALA A 12 -12.99 -11.69 8.40
CA ALA A 12 -13.76 -10.46 8.26
C ALA A 12 -12.99 -9.23 8.74
N ASP A 13 -12.23 -9.37 9.83
CA ASP A 13 -11.40 -8.28 10.35
C ASP A 13 -10.21 -8.02 9.43
N ARG A 14 -9.61 -9.09 8.90
CA ARG A 14 -8.56 -8.99 7.88
C ARG A 14 -9.07 -8.26 6.65
N ALA A 15 -10.20 -8.71 6.08
CA ALA A 15 -10.80 -8.06 4.91
C ALA A 15 -11.12 -6.57 5.17
N SER A 16 -11.63 -6.25 6.37
CA SER A 16 -11.91 -4.85 6.75
C SER A 16 -10.63 -4.01 6.90
N PHE A 17 -9.55 -4.61 7.42
CA PHE A 17 -8.25 -3.94 7.51
C PHE A 17 -7.65 -3.67 6.12
N ILE A 18 -7.65 -4.68 5.24
CA ILE A 18 -7.16 -4.54 3.87
C ILE A 18 -7.96 -3.47 3.12
N GLN A 19 -9.30 -3.50 3.20
CA GLN A 19 -10.13 -2.48 2.57
C GLN A 19 -9.79 -1.07 3.08
N TRP A 20 -9.67 -0.89 4.40
CA TRP A 20 -9.28 0.39 4.99
C TRP A 20 -7.89 0.85 4.52
N LEU A 21 -6.92 -0.06 4.47
CA LEU A 21 -5.55 0.22 4.03
C LEU A 21 -5.52 0.64 2.55
N THR A 22 -6.25 -0.09 1.69
CA THR A 22 -6.43 0.23 0.28
C THR A 22 -7.07 1.60 0.11
N ASP A 23 -8.22 1.88 0.74
CA ASP A 23 -8.94 3.14 0.58
C ASP A 23 -8.11 4.35 1.02
N GLN A 24 -7.39 4.23 2.15
CA GLN A 24 -6.49 5.27 2.63
C GLN A 24 -5.36 5.52 1.63
N THR A 25 -4.70 4.45 1.17
CA THR A 25 -3.53 4.58 0.28
C THR A 25 -3.92 5.14 -1.08
N VAL A 26 -5.05 4.69 -1.64
CA VAL A 26 -5.62 5.26 -2.87
C VAL A 26 -5.88 6.75 -2.71
N THR A 27 -6.48 7.18 -1.58
CA THR A 27 -6.73 8.60 -1.31
C THR A 27 -5.44 9.40 -1.24
N GLU A 28 -4.41 8.87 -0.58
CA GLU A 28 -3.10 9.53 -0.46
C GLU A 28 -2.38 9.63 -1.82
N LEU A 29 -2.38 8.56 -2.61
CA LEU A 29 -1.77 8.52 -3.94
C LEU A 29 -2.49 9.44 -4.93
N GLN A 30 -3.82 9.46 -4.92
CA GLN A 30 -4.60 10.40 -5.75
C GLN A 30 -4.29 11.87 -5.42
N ALA A 31 -4.08 12.19 -4.13
CA ALA A 31 -3.69 13.52 -3.71
C ALA A 31 -2.22 13.85 -4.02
N ALA A 32 -1.39 12.83 -4.24
CA ALA A 32 0.05 12.93 -4.48
C ALA A 32 0.45 12.87 -5.97
N ARG A 33 -0.51 12.66 -6.89
CA ARG A 33 -0.25 12.58 -8.34
C ARG A 33 0.63 13.73 -8.83
N GLU A 34 1.56 13.42 -9.73
CA GLU A 34 2.54 14.36 -10.29
C GLU A 34 3.53 14.94 -9.26
N ASN A 35 3.61 14.35 -8.06
CA ASN A 35 4.52 14.76 -7.00
C ASN A 35 5.20 13.54 -6.37
N GLU A 36 6.34 13.17 -6.96
CA GLU A 36 7.19 12.05 -6.53
C GLU A 36 7.45 12.02 -5.01
N ALA A 37 7.80 13.15 -4.40
CA ALA A 37 8.06 13.21 -2.96
C ALA A 37 6.81 12.90 -2.12
N ALA A 38 5.62 13.30 -2.59
CA ALA A 38 4.36 12.97 -1.93
C ALA A 38 3.97 11.50 -2.17
N ILE A 39 4.23 10.95 -3.36
CA ILE A 39 4.04 9.53 -3.67
C ILE A 39 4.92 8.68 -2.76
N HIS A 40 6.19 9.02 -2.63
CA HIS A 40 7.12 8.34 -1.72
C HIS A 40 6.64 8.37 -0.27
N ALA A 41 6.03 9.48 0.17
CA ALA A 41 5.45 9.56 1.51
C ALA A 41 4.22 8.66 1.67
N ALA A 42 3.33 8.62 0.67
CA ALA A 42 2.15 7.75 0.67
C ALA A 42 2.54 6.26 0.72
N VAL A 43 3.51 5.84 -0.10
CA VAL A 43 3.99 4.44 -0.10
C VAL A 43 4.65 4.08 1.24
N LYS A 44 5.46 4.97 1.81
CA LYS A 44 6.03 4.75 3.16
C LYS A 44 4.96 4.60 4.24
N ASN A 45 3.89 5.39 4.18
CA ASN A 45 2.77 5.28 5.11
C ASN A 45 2.04 3.94 4.96
N TYR A 46 1.76 3.54 3.71
CA TYR A 46 1.16 2.25 3.38
C TYR A 46 1.98 1.08 3.94
N VAL A 47 3.26 1.01 3.59
CA VAL A 47 4.17 -0.06 4.04
C VAL A 47 4.28 -0.05 5.56
N LYS A 48 4.38 1.12 6.19
CA LYS A 48 4.40 1.24 7.65
C LYS A 48 3.15 0.64 8.29
N HIS A 49 1.95 0.99 7.81
CA HIS A 49 0.71 0.45 8.36
C HIS A 49 0.58 -1.06 8.16
N ALA A 50 1.01 -1.58 7.02
CA ALA A 50 1.00 -3.01 6.73
C ALA A 50 1.98 -3.79 7.63
N LEU A 51 3.19 -3.28 7.82
CA LEU A 51 4.20 -3.88 8.72
C LEU A 51 3.80 -3.78 10.19
N ASP A 52 3.24 -2.65 10.62
CA ASP A 52 2.72 -2.48 11.99
C ASP A 52 1.57 -3.48 12.28
N ALA A 53 0.87 -3.93 11.23
CA ALA A 53 -0.16 -4.98 11.28
C ALA A 53 0.38 -6.41 11.06
N TYR A 54 1.69 -6.58 10.90
CA TYR A 54 2.38 -7.85 10.65
C TYR A 54 1.94 -8.58 9.38
N LEU A 55 1.55 -7.85 8.33
CA LEU A 55 1.32 -8.46 7.03
C LEU A 55 2.65 -8.98 6.44
N PRO A 56 2.65 -10.16 5.80
CA PRO A 56 3.80 -10.66 5.06
C PRO A 56 4.15 -9.71 3.92
N PHE A 57 5.45 -9.56 3.63
CA PHE A 57 5.90 -8.63 2.58
C PHE A 57 5.33 -8.97 1.20
N GLU A 58 5.22 -10.25 0.86
CA GLU A 58 4.57 -10.76 -0.36
C GLU A 58 3.14 -10.22 -0.49
N GLU A 59 2.36 -10.20 0.59
CA GLU A 59 1.00 -9.66 0.59
C GLU A 59 0.98 -8.13 0.41
N ILE A 60 1.97 -7.43 0.95
CA ILE A 60 2.11 -5.97 0.78
C ILE A 60 2.38 -5.64 -0.68
N GLU A 61 3.33 -6.33 -1.31
CA GLU A 61 3.63 -6.17 -2.73
C GLU A 61 2.42 -6.53 -3.60
N GLU A 62 1.75 -7.64 -3.28
CA GLU A 62 0.60 -8.12 -4.02
C GLU A 62 -0.53 -7.08 -4.08
N ILE A 63 -0.89 -6.48 -2.95
CA ILE A 63 -1.98 -5.50 -2.88
C ILE A 63 -1.58 -4.18 -3.53
N LEU A 64 -0.31 -3.78 -3.42
CA LEU A 64 0.18 -2.52 -3.95
C LEU A 64 0.16 -2.52 -5.49
N GLY A 65 0.63 -3.60 -6.12
CA GLY A 65 0.93 -3.58 -7.56
C GLY A 65 0.82 -4.87 -8.36
N ILE A 66 0.45 -6.02 -7.76
CA ILE A 66 0.35 -7.29 -8.51
C ILE A 66 -1.10 -7.74 -8.71
N ASN A 67 -1.95 -7.61 -7.69
CA ASN A 67 -3.34 -8.06 -7.75
C ASN A 67 -4.20 -7.05 -8.49
N GLU A 68 -4.84 -7.42 -9.60
CA GLU A 68 -5.74 -6.51 -10.32
C GLU A 68 -7.20 -6.57 -9.82
N PRO A 69 -7.87 -5.41 -9.57
CA PRO A 69 -7.29 -4.07 -9.57
C PRO A 69 -6.42 -3.83 -8.32
N CYS A 70 -5.20 -3.33 -8.51
CA CYS A 70 -4.25 -3.04 -7.43
C CYS A 70 -4.43 -1.62 -6.91
N ILE A 71 -3.70 -1.24 -5.85
CA ILE A 71 -3.76 0.14 -5.34
C ILE A 71 -3.36 1.15 -6.42
N MET A 72 -2.35 0.87 -7.26
CA MET A 72 -1.95 1.78 -8.34
C MET A 72 -3.07 1.95 -9.39
N ASP A 73 -3.73 0.86 -9.79
CA ASP A 73 -4.89 0.89 -10.71
C ASP A 73 -6.04 1.72 -10.14
N LEU A 74 -6.39 1.46 -8.87
CA LEU A 74 -7.48 2.15 -8.16
C LEU A 74 -7.17 3.63 -7.94
N ALA A 75 -5.89 3.97 -7.77
CA ALA A 75 -5.42 5.35 -7.68
C ALA A 75 -5.29 6.03 -9.05
N GLU A 76 -5.58 5.32 -10.16
CA GLU A 76 -5.44 5.76 -11.56
C GLU A 76 -4.16 6.58 -11.77
N LEU A 77 -3.03 5.99 -11.37
CA LEU A 77 -1.72 6.62 -11.53
C LEU A 77 -1.33 6.71 -13.01
N SER A 78 -0.49 7.69 -13.32
CA SER A 78 0.20 7.72 -14.62
C SER A 78 1.40 6.76 -14.59
N GLU A 79 1.90 6.35 -15.76
CA GLU A 79 3.12 5.51 -15.84
C GLU A 79 4.30 6.12 -15.05
N ALA A 80 4.43 7.45 -15.04
CA ALA A 80 5.49 8.14 -14.29
C ALA A 80 5.27 8.10 -12.76
N ASP A 81 4.02 8.16 -12.32
CA ASP A 81 3.68 8.04 -10.90
C ASP A 81 3.80 6.58 -10.42
N GLU A 82 3.48 5.60 -11.27
CA GLU A 82 3.68 4.18 -11.00
C GLU A 82 5.17 3.87 -10.83
N GLU A 83 6.04 4.36 -11.71
CA GLU A 83 7.50 4.22 -11.57
C GLU A 83 7.97 4.78 -10.21
N ALA A 84 7.48 5.94 -9.79
CA ALA A 84 7.81 6.51 -8.49
C ALA A 84 7.31 5.64 -7.30
N VAL A 85 6.20 4.92 -7.45
CA VAL A 85 5.74 3.94 -6.46
C VAL A 85 6.68 2.74 -6.40
N VAL A 86 7.09 2.23 -7.56
CA VAL A 86 8.01 1.08 -7.66
C VAL A 86 9.37 1.42 -7.07
N ASP A 87 9.97 2.55 -7.47
CA ASP A 87 11.28 3.01 -7.00
C ASP A 87 11.36 3.04 -5.47
N ILE A 88 10.39 3.69 -4.83
CA ILE A 88 10.40 3.80 -3.38
C ILE A 88 10.08 2.47 -2.68
N PHE A 89 9.26 1.63 -3.28
CA PHE A 89 8.97 0.31 -2.73
C PHE A 89 10.23 -0.58 -2.79
N GLU A 90 10.96 -0.58 -3.90
CA GLU A 90 12.25 -1.27 -4.02
C GLU A 90 13.30 -0.76 -3.03
N ASP A 91 13.37 0.55 -2.80
CA ASP A 91 14.23 1.15 -1.78
C ASP A 91 13.92 0.62 -0.37
N LEU A 92 12.63 0.40 -0.06
CA LEU A 92 12.20 -0.16 1.22
C LEU A 92 12.49 -1.66 1.33
N CYS A 93 12.46 -2.41 0.22
CA CYS A 93 12.85 -3.83 0.19
C CYS A 93 14.34 -4.04 0.44
N ASN A 94 15.17 -3.13 -0.05
CA ASN A 94 16.62 -3.26 -0.06
C ASN A 94 17.32 -2.64 1.17
N ALA A 95 16.56 -2.03 2.09
CA ALA A 95 17.06 -1.37 3.30
C ALA A 95 17.23 -2.33 4.50
#